data_AF-A0A370LR07-F1
#
_entry.id   AF-A0A370LR07-F1
#
_cell.length_a   1.000
_cell.length_b   1.000
_cell.length_c   1.000
_cell.angle_alpha   90.00
_cell.angle_beta   90.00
_cell.angle_gamma   90.00
#
_symmetry.space_group_name_H-M   'P 1'
#
loop_
_entity.id
_entity.type
_entity.pdbx_description
1 polymer ?
#
loop_
_entity_poly.entity_id
_entity_poly.type
_entity_poly.pdbx_seq_one_letter_code
_entity_poly.pdbx_strand_id
1 'polypeptide(L)'
;MSLDIQGLMEDAERLSKENNSSDFLENFVKFPSDGGVVVVRLLGPASPGMFDNKTNPFYQSTRIHRVNGKSLHCLKTLNNNKWEGDCPICLYYNWLWKESETKDPAEAEKLQNQARAIKPIERYYFNCIVRKEVDEKTNEVRENVGPKILSIGKTLLKKIITGIVGDKEMEEPALGDVTDFKTGRDFKIIKTIRQSHGRSFPNYDQSKFLEPSPVDPDLAKKCMENLHNLVTLRHPPETEEAKLELKKHLGLIPDTEGTSFDPTEFQTDTSTSVSVEKDVPSEKTEAPVSESKVESSTAVEELEDDDDFINKLREIG
;
A
#
# COMPACT_ATOMS: atom_id res chain seq x y z
N MET A 1 51.98 16.57 -9.79
CA MET A 1 50.70 16.36 -9.09
C MET A 1 50.20 15.01 -9.54
N SER A 2 50.29 14.00 -8.68
CA SER A 2 49.83 12.65 -8.98
C SER A 2 48.30 12.61 -8.89
N LEU A 3 47.68 11.85 -9.78
CA LEU A 3 46.26 11.56 -9.73
C LEU A 3 45.96 10.85 -8.41
N ASP A 4 44.99 11.34 -7.64
CA ASP A 4 44.54 10.68 -6.40
C ASP A 4 43.65 9.48 -6.77
N ILE A 5 44.31 8.35 -7.00
CA ILE A 5 43.65 7.10 -7.38
C ILE A 5 42.74 6.62 -6.25
N GLN A 6 43.09 6.88 -4.99
CA GLN A 6 42.31 6.42 -3.85
C GLN A 6 41.02 7.23 -3.70
N GLY A 7 41.10 8.56 -3.84
CA GLY A 7 39.92 9.42 -3.92
C GLY A 7 39.00 9.06 -5.10
N LEU A 8 39.57 8.71 -6.26
CA LEU A 8 38.78 8.25 -7.42
C LEU A 8 38.14 6.87 -7.22
N MET A 9 38.76 5.97 -6.45
CA MET A 9 38.18 4.67 -6.09
C MET A 9 37.05 4.83 -5.08
N GLU A 10 37.21 5.70 -4.08
CA GLU A 10 36.16 6.06 -3.12
C GLU A 10 34.98 6.75 -3.82
N ASP A 11 35.25 7.64 -4.79
CA ASP A 11 34.21 8.27 -5.60
C ASP A 11 33.56 7.27 -6.55
N ALA A 12 34.29 6.33 -7.15
CA ALA A 12 33.71 5.26 -7.96
C ALA A 12 32.83 4.33 -7.11
N GLU A 13 33.24 4.03 -5.88
CA GLU A 13 32.45 3.24 -4.93
C GLU A 13 31.19 4.01 -4.50
N ARG A 14 31.30 5.31 -4.22
CA ARG A 14 30.16 6.20 -3.95
C ARG A 14 29.19 6.28 -5.13
N LEU A 15 29.70 6.46 -6.36
CA LEU A 15 28.92 6.51 -7.59
C LEU A 15 28.27 5.15 -7.90
N SER A 16 28.92 4.04 -7.53
CA SER A 16 28.32 2.70 -7.63
C SER A 16 27.27 2.43 -6.55
N LYS A 17 27.27 3.23 -5.47
CA LYS A 17 26.30 3.17 -4.35
C LYS A 17 25.14 4.16 -4.52
N GLU A 18 24.90 4.71 -5.71
CA GLU A 18 23.67 5.45 -6.01
C GLU A 18 22.46 4.51 -5.94
N ASN A 19 21.82 4.50 -4.76
CA ASN A 19 20.48 4.02 -4.44
C ASN A 19 19.98 2.79 -5.23
N ASN A 20 20.20 1.61 -4.63
CA ASN A 20 19.55 0.32 -4.89
C ASN A 20 18.01 0.33 -4.73
N SER A 21 17.33 1.33 -5.30
CA SER A 21 15.87 1.35 -5.41
C SER A 21 15.37 0.27 -6.39
N SER A 22 16.18 -0.16 -7.35
CA SER A 22 15.80 -1.22 -8.29
C SER A 22 15.79 -2.61 -7.64
N ASP A 23 16.71 -2.91 -6.72
CA ASP A 23 16.85 -4.24 -6.09
C ASP A 23 15.67 -4.58 -5.18
N PHE A 24 15.08 -3.59 -4.49
CA PHE A 24 14.01 -3.88 -3.54
C PHE A 24 12.77 -4.49 -4.23
N LEU A 25 12.42 -3.99 -5.42
CA LEU A 25 11.29 -4.51 -6.20
C LEU A 25 11.57 -5.92 -6.74
N GLU A 26 12.84 -6.30 -6.92
CA GLU A 26 13.22 -7.66 -7.34
C GLU A 26 12.91 -8.70 -6.25
N ASN A 27 12.76 -8.28 -4.99
CA ASN A 27 12.32 -9.16 -3.91
C ASN A 27 10.83 -9.53 -4.02
N PHE A 28 10.03 -8.79 -4.79
CA PHE A 28 8.60 -9.05 -4.91
C PHE A 28 8.28 -10.05 -6.01
N VAL A 29 7.20 -10.80 -5.81
CA VAL A 29 6.63 -11.63 -6.87
C VAL A 29 6.05 -10.73 -7.96
N LYS A 30 6.55 -10.87 -9.18
CA LYS A 30 6.01 -10.17 -10.35
C LYS A 30 4.75 -10.86 -10.85
N PHE A 31 3.67 -10.09 -10.97
CA PHE A 31 2.45 -10.55 -11.62
C PHE A 31 2.48 -10.20 -13.11
N PRO A 32 1.95 -11.08 -13.98
CA PRO A 32 1.81 -10.75 -15.40
C PRO A 32 0.97 -9.46 -15.55
N SER A 33 1.38 -8.58 -16.45
CA SER A 33 0.67 -7.33 -16.79
C SER A 33 -0.78 -7.62 -17.16
N ASP A 34 -0.94 -8.59 -18.06
CA ASP A 34 -2.20 -9.09 -18.56
C ASP A 34 -2.74 -10.25 -17.70
N GLY A 35 -3.76 -10.94 -18.21
CA GLY A 35 -4.18 -12.20 -17.62
C GLY A 35 -3.02 -13.21 -17.63
N GLY A 36 -2.92 -14.02 -16.59
CA GLY A 36 -1.85 -15.01 -16.48
C GLY A 36 -1.87 -15.78 -15.18
N VAL A 37 -0.84 -16.61 -15.01
CA VAL A 37 -0.76 -17.57 -13.91
C VAL A 37 0.59 -17.46 -13.23
N VAL A 38 0.57 -17.43 -11.89
CA VAL A 38 1.76 -17.54 -11.05
C VAL A 38 1.53 -18.66 -10.05
N VAL A 39 2.51 -19.55 -9.89
CA VAL A 39 2.44 -20.63 -8.89
C VAL A 39 3.47 -20.34 -7.81
N VAL A 40 3.00 -20.23 -6.58
CA VAL A 40 3.83 -19.92 -5.42
C VAL A 40 3.69 -20.98 -4.34
N ARG A 41 4.75 -21.21 -3.59
CA ARG A 41 4.76 -21.99 -2.36
C ARG A 41 4.86 -21.01 -1.19
N LEU A 42 3.83 -20.91 -0.36
CA LEU A 42 3.88 -20.08 0.84
C LEU A 42 4.87 -20.68 1.85
N LEU A 43 5.65 -19.82 2.49
CA LEU A 43 6.60 -20.20 3.54
C LEU A 43 6.01 -19.92 4.91
N GLY A 44 6.35 -20.77 5.88
CA GLY A 44 5.96 -20.58 7.27
C GLY A 44 6.55 -19.30 7.88
N PRO A 45 6.07 -18.89 9.06
CA PRO A 45 6.63 -17.75 9.77
C PRO A 45 8.11 -18.00 10.12
N ALA A 46 8.89 -16.93 10.16
CA ALA A 46 10.27 -16.99 10.63
C ALA A 46 10.34 -17.48 12.09
N SER A 47 11.38 -18.25 12.42
CA SER A 47 11.59 -18.72 13.78
C SER A 47 11.67 -17.55 14.78
N PRO A 48 11.17 -17.71 16.02
CA PRO A 48 11.27 -16.66 17.04
C PRO A 48 12.73 -16.19 17.20
N GLY A 49 12.94 -14.88 17.26
CA GLY A 49 14.28 -14.28 17.40
C GLY A 49 15.05 -14.05 16.09
N MET A 50 14.57 -14.50 14.92
CA MET A 50 15.28 -14.29 13.64
C MET A 50 15.44 -12.80 13.27
N PHE A 51 14.49 -11.95 13.64
CA PHE A 51 14.48 -10.52 13.32
C PHE A 51 14.31 -9.64 14.57
N ASP A 52 14.81 -10.09 15.72
CA ASP A 52 14.60 -9.44 17.03
C ASP A 52 13.13 -9.27 17.43
N ASN A 53 12.21 -9.89 16.70
CA ASN A 53 10.79 -9.94 17.00
C ASN A 53 10.48 -11.12 17.93
N LYS A 54 9.68 -10.87 18.97
CA LYS A 54 9.18 -11.91 19.88
C LYS A 54 8.33 -12.95 19.15
N THR A 55 7.55 -12.50 18.16
CA THR A 55 6.70 -13.34 17.31
C THR A 55 6.76 -12.83 15.88
N ASN A 56 7.05 -13.71 14.92
CA ASN A 56 6.98 -13.37 13.51
C ASN A 56 5.63 -13.82 12.95
N PRO A 57 4.84 -12.92 12.33
CA PRO A 57 3.56 -13.30 11.79
C PRO A 57 3.72 -14.14 10.52
N PHE A 58 2.73 -14.98 10.22
CA PHE A 58 2.66 -15.71 8.95
C PHE A 58 2.53 -14.76 7.75
N TYR A 59 1.83 -13.63 7.94
CA TYR A 59 1.75 -12.55 6.97
C TYR A 59 1.67 -11.19 7.66
N GLN A 60 2.16 -10.14 6.99
CA GLN A 60 1.99 -8.77 7.45
C GLN A 60 0.80 -8.13 6.74
N SER A 61 -0.16 -7.59 7.49
CA SER A 61 -1.26 -6.79 6.96
C SER A 61 -0.93 -5.30 6.95
N THR A 62 -1.42 -4.60 5.94
CA THR A 62 -1.38 -3.13 5.88
C THR A 62 -2.53 -2.58 5.03
N ARG A 63 -2.77 -1.27 5.13
CA ARG A 63 -3.62 -0.52 4.21
C ARG A 63 -2.76 0.55 3.55
N ILE A 64 -3.04 0.85 2.28
CA ILE A 64 -2.34 1.87 1.52
C ILE A 64 -3.36 2.86 0.98
N HIS A 65 -3.08 4.15 1.16
CA HIS A 65 -3.81 5.24 0.52
C HIS A 65 -3.03 5.74 -0.69
N ARG A 66 -3.73 6.13 -1.75
CA ARG A 66 -3.14 6.92 -2.84
C ARG A 66 -3.56 8.37 -2.71
N VAL A 67 -2.60 9.22 -2.38
CA VAL A 67 -2.79 10.68 -2.22
C VAL A 67 -1.62 11.38 -2.90
N ASN A 68 -1.90 12.48 -3.59
CA ASN A 68 -0.89 13.26 -4.30
C ASN A 68 0.05 12.43 -5.21
N GLY A 69 -0.48 11.41 -5.91
CA GLY A 69 0.32 10.48 -6.72
C GLY A 69 1.23 9.51 -5.92
N LYS A 70 1.34 9.68 -4.60
CA LYS A 70 2.12 8.83 -3.70
C LYS A 70 1.27 7.71 -3.09
N SER A 71 1.93 6.61 -2.74
CA SER A 71 1.32 5.52 -1.98
C SER A 71 1.79 5.59 -0.53
N LEU A 72 0.88 5.90 0.39
CA LEU A 72 1.18 6.03 1.82
C LEU A 72 0.57 4.88 2.61
N HIS A 73 1.33 4.29 3.52
CA HIS A 73 0.77 3.31 4.44
C HIS A 73 -0.19 3.99 5.41
N CYS A 74 -1.33 3.34 5.67
CA CYS A 74 -2.29 3.78 6.64
C CYS A 74 -1.72 3.65 8.05
N LEU A 75 -1.93 4.67 8.88
CA LEU A 75 -1.52 4.68 10.28
C LEU A 75 -2.29 3.64 11.11
N LYS A 76 -3.47 3.20 10.64
CA LYS A 76 -4.26 2.16 11.30
C LYS A 76 -3.57 0.79 11.27
N THR A 77 -3.75 0.03 12.33
CA THR A 77 -3.29 -1.35 12.49
C THR A 77 -4.46 -2.31 12.60
N LEU A 78 -4.31 -3.53 12.11
CA LEU A 78 -5.33 -4.56 12.23
C LEU A 78 -5.22 -5.24 13.60
N ASN A 79 -6.17 -4.99 14.49
CA ASN A 79 -6.28 -5.60 15.82
C ASN A 79 -7.65 -6.29 15.93
N ASN A 80 -7.70 -7.56 16.33
CA ASN A 80 -8.97 -8.29 16.53
C ASN A 80 -9.98 -8.15 15.36
N ASN A 81 -9.49 -8.29 14.12
CA ASN A 81 -10.26 -8.13 12.88
C ASN A 81 -10.76 -6.70 12.57
N LYS A 82 -10.37 -5.69 13.35
CA LYS A 82 -10.74 -4.29 13.13
C LYS A 82 -9.51 -3.42 12.90
N TRP A 83 -9.65 -2.44 11.99
CA TRP A 83 -8.60 -1.46 11.73
C TRP A 83 -8.71 -0.30 12.70
N GLU A 84 -7.81 -0.30 13.68
CA GLU A 84 -7.78 0.64 14.80
C GLU A 84 -6.63 1.64 14.66
N GLY A 85 -6.76 2.76 15.36
CA GLY A 85 -5.81 3.87 15.33
C GLY A 85 -6.37 5.10 14.62
N ASP A 86 -5.64 6.20 14.75
CA ASP A 86 -6.00 7.49 14.18
C ASP A 86 -5.24 7.71 12.87
N CYS A 87 -5.98 7.84 11.76
CA CYS A 87 -5.40 8.12 10.46
C CYS A 87 -6.19 9.25 9.81
N PRO A 88 -5.57 10.42 9.56
CA PRO A 88 -6.26 11.59 9.05
C PRO A 88 -6.90 11.35 7.68
N ILE A 89 -6.27 10.53 6.83
CA ILE A 89 -6.80 10.17 5.51
C ILE A 89 -8.06 9.29 5.65
N CYS A 90 -8.06 8.31 6.57
CA CYS A 90 -9.26 7.51 6.85
C CYS A 90 -10.39 8.34 7.45
N LEU A 91 -10.08 9.27 8.36
CA LEU A 91 -11.09 10.15 8.96
C LEU A 91 -11.73 11.03 7.88
N TYR A 92 -10.93 11.63 7.01
CA TYR A 92 -11.42 12.44 5.91
C TYR A 92 -12.22 11.61 4.89
N TYR A 93 -11.76 10.41 4.55
CA TYR A 93 -12.50 9.44 3.72
C TYR A 93 -13.90 9.16 4.29
N ASN A 94 -14.00 8.85 5.59
CA ASN A 94 -15.28 8.59 6.23
C ASN A 94 -16.16 9.84 6.27
N TRP A 95 -15.57 11.02 6.50
CA TRP A 95 -16.27 12.30 6.46
C TRP A 95 -16.88 12.57 5.09
N LEU A 96 -16.15 12.31 3.99
CA LEU A 96 -16.67 12.50 2.62
C LEU A 96 -17.93 11.67 2.35
N TRP A 97 -17.95 10.40 2.80
CA TRP A 97 -19.13 9.56 2.67
C TRP A 97 -20.31 10.09 3.48
N LYS A 98 -20.09 10.40 4.76
CA LYS A 98 -21.13 10.96 5.63
C LYS A 98 -21.67 12.29 5.12
N GLU A 99 -20.80 13.17 4.63
CA GLU A 99 -21.20 14.46 4.06
C GLU A 99 -22.05 14.25 2.80
N SER A 100 -21.69 13.29 1.95
CA SER A 100 -22.40 13.00 0.69
C SER A 100 -23.85 12.57 0.89
N GLU A 101 -24.21 11.96 2.03
CA GLU A 101 -25.58 11.56 2.36
C GLU A 101 -26.53 12.76 2.55
N THR A 102 -25.97 13.94 2.82
CA THR A 102 -26.72 15.16 3.10
C THR A 102 -26.80 16.14 1.93
N LYS A 103 -26.10 15.84 0.81
CA LYS A 103 -26.02 16.71 -0.37
C LYS A 103 -26.99 16.28 -1.46
N ASP A 104 -27.19 17.16 -2.44
CA ASP A 104 -27.90 16.80 -3.67
C ASP A 104 -27.13 15.72 -4.45
N PRO A 105 -27.78 14.97 -5.36
CA PRO A 105 -27.15 13.86 -6.06
C PRO A 105 -25.87 14.21 -6.82
N ALA A 106 -25.76 15.42 -7.38
CA ALA A 106 -24.60 15.81 -8.18
C ALA A 106 -23.40 16.16 -7.29
N GLU A 107 -23.65 16.84 -6.17
CA GLU A 107 -22.61 17.09 -5.15
C GLU A 107 -22.20 15.81 -4.41
N ALA A 108 -23.17 14.96 -4.08
CA ALA A 108 -22.93 13.65 -3.47
C ALA A 108 -21.99 12.81 -4.35
N GLU A 109 -22.25 12.73 -5.66
CA GLU A 109 -21.39 11.99 -6.59
C GLU A 109 -19.94 12.51 -6.60
N LYS A 110 -19.75 13.84 -6.54
CA LYS A 110 -18.41 14.45 -6.46
C LYS A 110 -17.67 14.03 -5.18
N LEU A 111 -18.33 14.11 -4.03
CA LEU A 111 -17.76 13.71 -2.74
C LEU A 111 -17.42 12.22 -2.71
N GLN A 112 -18.31 11.37 -3.23
CA GLN A 112 -18.07 9.94 -3.32
C GLN A 112 -16.91 9.61 -4.26
N ASN A 113 -16.78 10.32 -5.38
CA ASN A 113 -15.64 10.15 -6.28
C ASN A 113 -14.32 10.56 -5.63
N GLN A 114 -14.30 11.63 -4.82
CA GLN A 114 -13.15 11.98 -3.99
C GLN A 114 -12.84 10.89 -2.96
N ALA A 115 -13.86 10.36 -2.27
CA ALA A 115 -13.68 9.29 -1.29
C ALA A 115 -13.10 8.02 -1.93
N ARG A 116 -13.62 7.63 -3.10
CA ARG A 116 -13.11 6.48 -3.87
C ARG A 116 -11.64 6.67 -4.29
N ALA A 117 -11.20 7.90 -4.57
CA ALA A 117 -9.82 8.20 -4.96
C ALA A 117 -8.81 7.94 -3.82
N ILE A 118 -9.20 8.24 -2.57
CA ILE A 118 -8.34 8.08 -1.38
C ILE A 118 -8.64 6.82 -0.55
N LYS A 119 -9.54 5.94 -1.05
CA LYS A 119 -10.00 4.74 -0.36
C LYS A 119 -8.81 3.91 0.14
N PRO A 120 -8.79 3.49 1.43
CA PRO A 120 -7.75 2.59 1.92
C PRO A 120 -7.83 1.25 1.21
N ILE A 121 -6.71 0.80 0.65
CA ILE A 121 -6.61 -0.49 -0.04
C ILE A 121 -5.82 -1.47 0.83
N GLU A 122 -6.43 -2.59 1.20
CA GLU A 122 -5.78 -3.63 1.99
C GLU A 122 -4.73 -4.41 1.18
N ARG A 123 -3.60 -4.67 1.83
CA ARG A 123 -2.47 -5.44 1.31
C ARG A 123 -1.95 -6.40 2.37
N TYR A 124 -1.55 -7.58 1.91
CA TYR A 124 -1.00 -8.64 2.75
C TYR A 124 0.28 -9.14 2.11
N TYR A 125 1.34 -9.23 2.92
CA TYR A 125 2.66 -9.67 2.50
C TYR A 125 2.97 -11.04 3.07
N PHE A 126 3.41 -11.96 2.22
CA PHE A 126 3.85 -13.31 2.59
C PHE A 126 5.27 -13.55 2.08
N ASN A 127 6.03 -14.39 2.78
CA ASN A 127 7.21 -15.02 2.21
C ASN A 127 6.77 -16.22 1.36
N CYS A 128 7.38 -16.39 0.19
CA CYS A 128 7.06 -17.49 -0.71
C CYS A 128 8.24 -17.92 -1.60
N ILE A 129 8.12 -19.08 -2.23
CA ILE A 129 8.95 -19.52 -3.36
C ILE A 129 8.10 -19.45 -4.62
N VAL A 130 8.57 -18.78 -5.66
CA VAL A 130 7.92 -18.74 -6.97
C VAL A 130 8.40 -19.96 -7.77
N ARG A 131 7.48 -20.84 -8.16
CA ARG A 131 7.86 -22.10 -8.85
C ARG A 131 8.47 -21.85 -10.22
N LYS A 132 7.98 -20.84 -10.95
CA LYS A 132 8.53 -20.41 -12.24
C LYS A 132 8.41 -18.89 -12.36
N GLU A 133 9.52 -18.23 -12.63
CA GLU A 133 9.61 -16.78 -12.88
C GLU A 133 10.39 -16.58 -14.19
N VAL A 134 9.92 -15.67 -15.04
CA VAL A 134 10.66 -15.27 -16.25
C VAL A 134 11.44 -14.01 -15.90
N ASP A 135 12.76 -14.03 -16.08
CA ASP A 135 13.56 -12.81 -15.95
C ASP A 135 13.34 -11.93 -17.18
N GLU A 136 12.78 -10.74 -16.99
CA GLU A 136 12.49 -9.80 -18.08
C GLU A 136 13.76 -9.28 -18.78
N LYS A 137 14.92 -9.31 -18.10
CA LYS A 137 16.19 -8.82 -18.65
C LYS A 137 16.84 -9.87 -19.55
N THR A 138 16.82 -11.15 -19.15
CA THR A 138 17.50 -12.24 -19.87
C THR A 138 16.54 -13.12 -20.68
N ASN A 139 15.22 -12.99 -20.47
CA ASN A 139 14.19 -13.90 -20.97
C ASN A 139 14.39 -15.37 -20.53
N GLU A 140 15.17 -15.61 -19.49
CA GLU A 140 15.39 -16.95 -18.96
C GLU A 140 14.30 -17.33 -17.95
N VAL A 141 13.85 -18.58 -18.03
CA VAL A 141 12.93 -19.16 -17.06
C VAL A 141 13.74 -19.66 -15.87
N ARG A 142 13.51 -19.07 -14.70
CA ARG A 142 14.07 -19.54 -13.43
C ARG A 142 13.02 -20.36 -12.69
N GLU A 143 13.44 -21.49 -12.14
CA GLU A 143 12.57 -22.37 -11.36
C GLU A 143 12.87 -22.28 -9.87
N ASN A 144 11.83 -22.38 -9.04
CA ASN A 144 11.89 -22.36 -7.59
C ASN A 144 12.68 -21.16 -7.00
N VAL A 145 12.34 -19.95 -7.43
CA VAL A 145 12.99 -18.70 -6.99
C VAL A 145 12.41 -18.25 -5.66
N GLY A 146 13.25 -18.13 -4.64
CA GLY A 146 12.82 -17.63 -3.33
C GLY A 146 13.95 -17.49 -2.31
N PRO A 147 13.66 -16.88 -1.16
CA PRO A 147 12.35 -16.38 -0.77
C PRO A 147 12.04 -15.03 -1.43
N LYS A 148 10.78 -14.86 -1.86
CA LYS A 148 10.22 -13.64 -2.45
C LYS A 148 9.04 -13.16 -1.62
N ILE A 149 8.73 -11.87 -1.71
CA ILE A 149 7.59 -11.23 -1.06
C ILE A 149 6.39 -11.28 -2.00
N LEU A 150 5.37 -12.03 -1.61
CA LEU A 150 4.08 -12.03 -2.28
C LEU A 150 3.20 -10.93 -1.69
N SER A 151 2.86 -9.92 -2.48
CA SER A 151 1.89 -8.86 -2.11
C SER A 151 0.53 -9.12 -2.76
N ILE A 152 -0.51 -9.32 -1.93
CA ILE A 152 -1.87 -9.63 -2.39
C ILE A 152 -2.96 -8.83 -1.67
N GLY A 153 -4.17 -8.81 -2.23
CA GLY A 153 -5.36 -8.21 -1.62
C GLY A 153 -6.28 -9.22 -0.90
N LYS A 154 -7.38 -8.71 -0.33
CA LYS A 154 -8.38 -9.46 0.48
C LYS A 154 -8.91 -10.71 -0.22
N THR A 155 -9.19 -10.67 -1.53
CA THR A 155 -9.74 -11.81 -2.29
C THR A 155 -8.83 -13.04 -2.25
N LEU A 156 -7.52 -12.85 -2.49
CA LEU A 156 -6.56 -13.95 -2.45
C LEU A 156 -6.26 -14.38 -1.01
N LEU A 157 -6.21 -13.44 -0.06
CA LEU A 157 -6.07 -13.78 1.35
C LEU A 157 -7.22 -14.69 1.81
N LYS A 158 -8.48 -14.34 1.50
CA LYS A 158 -9.66 -15.14 1.85
C LYS A 158 -9.49 -16.58 1.36
N LYS A 159 -9.11 -16.76 0.09
CA LYS A 159 -8.84 -18.09 -0.49
C LYS A 159 -7.72 -18.86 0.22
N ILE A 160 -6.64 -18.18 0.59
CA ILE A 160 -5.53 -18.81 1.32
C ILE A 160 -5.99 -19.27 2.70
N ILE A 161 -6.63 -18.38 3.47
CA ILE A 161 -7.09 -18.69 4.83
C ILE A 161 -8.16 -19.77 4.81
N THR A 162 -9.18 -19.65 3.96
CA THR A 162 -10.23 -20.66 3.77
C THR A 162 -9.64 -22.01 3.39
N GLY A 163 -8.64 -22.06 2.49
CA GLY A 163 -7.97 -23.32 2.15
C GLY A 163 -7.25 -23.95 3.34
N ILE A 164 -6.61 -23.15 4.19
CA ILE A 164 -5.89 -23.65 5.38
C ILE A 164 -6.87 -24.19 6.43
N VAL A 165 -7.92 -23.42 6.77
CA VAL A 165 -8.81 -23.71 7.91
C VAL A 165 -10.07 -24.48 7.53
N GLY A 166 -10.37 -24.57 6.24
CA GLY A 166 -11.64 -25.09 5.71
C GLY A 166 -12.78 -24.08 5.79
N ASP A 167 -13.91 -24.43 5.18
CA ASP A 167 -15.16 -23.69 5.28
C ASP A 167 -16.30 -24.68 5.54
N LYS A 168 -16.93 -24.56 6.71
CA LYS A 168 -18.01 -25.45 7.10
C LYS A 168 -19.32 -25.15 6.36
N GLU A 169 -19.54 -23.90 5.98
CA GLU A 169 -20.76 -23.49 5.28
C GLU A 169 -20.74 -23.98 3.82
N MET A 170 -19.55 -24.00 3.23
CA MET A 170 -19.32 -24.44 1.86
C MET A 170 -18.90 -25.92 1.74
N GLU A 171 -18.91 -26.67 2.85
CA GLU A 171 -18.46 -28.07 2.94
C GLU A 171 -17.03 -28.31 2.41
N GLU A 172 -16.15 -27.30 2.51
CA GLU A 172 -14.76 -27.40 2.08
C GLU A 172 -13.87 -27.88 3.24
N PRO A 173 -13.21 -29.06 3.12
CA PRO A 173 -12.35 -29.56 4.18
C PRO A 173 -11.07 -28.71 4.30
N ALA A 174 -10.58 -28.58 5.53
CA ALA A 174 -9.32 -27.92 5.82
C ALA A 174 -8.15 -28.67 5.15
N LEU A 175 -7.31 -27.95 4.41
CA LEU A 175 -6.08 -28.53 3.83
C LEU A 175 -4.95 -28.65 4.88
N GLY A 176 -5.08 -27.97 6.01
CA GLY A 176 -4.07 -27.96 7.07
C GLY A 176 -2.88 -27.06 6.74
N ASP A 177 -1.69 -27.46 7.20
CA ASP A 177 -0.46 -26.69 6.99
C ASP A 177 0.01 -26.77 5.53
N VAL A 178 -0.35 -25.74 4.76
CA VAL A 178 0.06 -25.59 3.36
C VAL A 178 1.53 -25.20 3.20
N THR A 179 2.22 -24.82 4.28
CA THR A 179 3.61 -24.34 4.26
C THR A 179 4.64 -25.45 4.45
N ASP A 180 4.21 -26.65 4.88
CA ASP A 180 5.10 -27.78 5.10
C ASP A 180 5.87 -28.18 3.82
N PHE A 181 7.18 -28.41 3.97
CA PHE A 181 8.07 -28.69 2.83
C PHE A 181 7.88 -30.08 2.22
N LYS A 182 7.27 -31.02 2.94
CA LYS A 182 7.03 -32.40 2.46
C LYS A 182 5.59 -32.59 2.00
N THR A 183 4.62 -32.11 2.78
CA THR A 183 3.19 -32.38 2.58
C THR A 183 2.36 -31.14 2.26
N GLY A 184 2.94 -29.94 2.35
CA GLY A 184 2.22 -28.72 2.05
C GLY A 184 1.93 -28.57 0.55
N ARG A 185 1.27 -27.48 0.18
CA ARG A 185 0.70 -27.28 -1.16
C ARG A 185 1.16 -25.97 -1.78
N ASP A 186 1.30 -26.00 -3.10
CA ASP A 186 1.48 -24.78 -3.89
C ASP A 186 0.14 -24.08 -4.09
N PHE A 187 0.17 -22.75 -4.13
CA PHE A 187 -0.97 -21.90 -4.44
C PHE A 187 -0.84 -21.36 -5.87
N LYS A 188 -1.81 -21.72 -6.73
CA LYS A 188 -1.89 -21.26 -8.10
C LYS A 188 -2.74 -20.00 -8.15
N ILE A 189 -2.10 -18.87 -8.40
CA ILE A 189 -2.74 -17.58 -8.61
C ILE A 189 -3.06 -17.43 -10.08
N ILE A 190 -4.34 -17.29 -10.41
CA ILE A 190 -4.83 -17.10 -11.77
C ILE A 190 -5.44 -15.70 -11.84
N LYS A 191 -4.75 -14.80 -12.54
CA LYS A 191 -5.22 -13.44 -12.81
C LYS A 191 -5.95 -13.44 -14.14
N THR A 192 -7.21 -13.03 -14.12
CA THR A 192 -7.99 -12.73 -15.33
C THR A 192 -8.36 -11.24 -15.32
N ILE A 193 -8.52 -10.62 -16.48
CA ILE A 193 -8.96 -9.22 -16.57
C ILE A 193 -10.45 -9.22 -16.87
N ARG A 194 -11.26 -8.64 -15.97
CA ARG A 194 -12.69 -8.40 -16.21
C ARG A 194 -12.90 -6.93 -16.58
N GLN A 195 -13.71 -6.69 -17.60
CA GLN A 195 -14.14 -5.36 -17.98
C GLN A 195 -15.51 -5.06 -17.36
N SER A 196 -15.62 -3.93 -16.68
CA SER A 196 -16.88 -3.42 -16.13
C SER A 196 -16.90 -1.90 -16.28
N HIS A 197 -17.96 -1.36 -16.89
CA HIS A 197 -18.17 0.09 -17.09
C HIS A 197 -16.95 0.84 -17.66
N GLY A 198 -16.30 0.25 -18.68
CA GLY A 198 -15.12 0.85 -19.33
C GLY A 198 -13.82 0.78 -18.51
N ARG A 199 -13.83 0.15 -17.34
CA ARG A 199 -12.63 -0.09 -16.51
C ARG A 199 -12.29 -1.58 -16.46
N SER A 200 -11.00 -1.88 -16.52
CA SER A 200 -10.47 -3.23 -16.44
C SER A 200 -9.96 -3.51 -15.03
N PHE A 201 -10.40 -4.60 -14.42
CA PHE A 201 -10.02 -4.99 -13.05
C PHE A 201 -9.49 -6.43 -13.01
N PRO A 202 -8.48 -6.72 -12.19
CA PRO A 202 -8.00 -8.08 -11.99
C PRO A 202 -9.02 -8.90 -11.19
N ASN A 203 -9.32 -10.10 -11.67
CA ASN A 203 -10.15 -11.10 -11.01
C ASN A 203 -9.33 -12.37 -10.74
N TYR A 204 -9.52 -12.94 -9.55
CA TYR A 204 -8.72 -14.05 -9.03
C TYR A 204 -9.57 -15.27 -8.65
N ASP A 205 -10.82 -15.36 -9.09
CA ASP A 205 -11.80 -16.35 -8.61
C ASP A 205 -11.35 -17.80 -8.86
N GLN A 206 -10.58 -18.02 -9.93
CA GLN A 206 -10.05 -19.33 -10.31
C GLN A 206 -8.77 -19.73 -9.55
N SER A 207 -8.23 -18.85 -8.71
CA SER A 207 -7.04 -19.16 -7.89
C SER A 207 -7.36 -20.20 -6.83
N LYS A 208 -6.45 -21.15 -6.61
CA LYS A 208 -6.65 -22.29 -5.71
C LYS A 208 -5.34 -22.95 -5.27
N PHE A 209 -5.38 -23.73 -4.19
CA PHE A 209 -4.31 -24.65 -3.85
C PHE A 209 -4.27 -25.84 -4.83
N LEU A 210 -3.07 -26.36 -5.04
CA LEU A 210 -2.79 -27.56 -5.82
C LEU A 210 -2.63 -28.77 -4.89
N GLU A 211 -2.33 -29.91 -5.49
CA GLU A 211 -1.96 -31.12 -4.73
C GLU A 211 -0.63 -30.95 -3.98
N PRO A 212 -0.40 -31.75 -2.93
CA PRO A 212 0.85 -31.71 -2.17
C PRO A 212 2.06 -31.85 -3.09
N SER A 213 3.05 -30.98 -2.90
CA SER A 213 4.17 -30.82 -3.84
C SER A 213 5.47 -30.54 -3.11
N PRO A 214 6.27 -31.56 -2.75
CA PRO A 214 7.46 -31.40 -1.93
C PRO A 214 8.42 -30.31 -2.45
N VAL A 215 9.05 -29.61 -1.52
CA VAL A 215 10.16 -28.68 -1.77
C VAL A 215 11.46 -29.41 -1.49
N ASP A 216 12.46 -29.18 -2.34
CA ASP A 216 13.82 -29.68 -2.11
C ASP A 216 14.32 -29.24 -0.71
N PRO A 217 14.77 -30.16 0.16
CA PRO A 217 15.28 -29.82 1.49
C PRO A 217 16.37 -28.75 1.51
N ASP A 218 17.27 -28.74 0.54
CA ASP A 218 18.38 -27.77 0.50
C ASP A 218 17.86 -26.36 0.17
N LEU A 219 16.93 -26.28 -0.78
CA LEU A 219 16.24 -25.03 -1.08
C LEU A 219 15.40 -24.55 0.11
N ALA A 220 14.66 -25.46 0.76
CA ALA A 220 13.84 -25.14 1.91
C ALA A 220 14.67 -24.52 3.03
N LYS A 221 15.81 -25.12 3.36
CA LYS A 221 16.75 -24.59 4.34
C LYS A 221 17.25 -23.19 3.94
N LYS A 222 17.72 -23.04 2.70
CA LYS A 222 18.18 -21.75 2.16
C LYS A 222 17.10 -20.68 2.24
N CYS A 223 15.85 -21.00 1.92
CA CYS A 223 14.76 -20.04 1.98
C CYS A 223 14.41 -19.64 3.41
N MET A 224 14.41 -20.59 4.35
CA MET A 224 14.13 -20.31 5.75
C MET A 224 15.22 -19.47 6.43
N GLU A 225 16.48 -19.62 6.02
CA GLU A 225 17.60 -18.80 6.52
C GLU A 225 17.58 -17.36 5.98
N ASN A 226 16.92 -17.13 4.83
CA ASN A 226 16.93 -15.85 4.13
C ASN A 226 15.55 -15.19 4.02
N LEU A 227 14.60 -15.53 4.91
CA LEU A 227 13.26 -14.95 4.90
C LEU A 227 13.30 -13.42 4.96
N HIS A 228 12.33 -12.77 4.32
CA HIS A 228 12.14 -11.32 4.46
C HIS A 228 11.44 -11.01 5.77
N ASN A 229 11.88 -9.95 6.45
CA ASN A 229 11.17 -9.41 7.61
C ASN A 229 9.89 -8.71 7.14
N LEU A 230 8.75 -9.39 7.24
CA LEU A 230 7.48 -8.86 6.74
C LEU A 230 7.00 -7.64 7.55
N VAL A 231 7.37 -7.56 8.82
CA VAL A 231 6.92 -6.48 9.72
C VAL A 231 7.49 -5.14 9.28
N THR A 232 8.73 -5.12 8.82
CA THR A 232 9.38 -3.88 8.36
C THR A 232 8.77 -3.36 7.07
N LEU A 233 8.09 -4.18 6.26
CA LEU A 233 7.42 -3.72 5.04
C LEU A 233 6.29 -2.72 5.28
N ARG A 234 5.84 -2.56 6.53
CA ARG A 234 4.86 -1.54 6.91
C ARG A 234 5.61 -0.30 7.42
N HIS A 235 5.67 0.73 6.57
CA HIS A 235 6.27 2.02 6.90
C HIS A 235 5.18 3.12 6.93
N PRO A 236 4.40 3.23 8.01
CA PRO A 236 3.43 4.32 8.13
C PRO A 236 4.17 5.65 8.27
N PRO A 237 3.74 6.70 7.54
CA PRO A 237 4.26 8.04 7.73
C PRO A 237 3.84 8.60 9.09
N GLU A 238 4.48 9.68 9.50
CA GLU A 238 4.01 10.43 10.67
C GLU A 238 2.64 11.10 10.39
N THR A 239 1.90 11.38 11.45
CA THR A 239 0.55 11.97 11.33
C THR A 239 0.56 13.31 10.58
N GLU A 240 1.56 14.16 10.83
CA GLU A 240 1.66 15.47 10.18
C GLU A 240 2.05 15.34 8.70
N GLU A 241 2.90 14.39 8.35
CA GLU A 241 3.22 14.06 6.95
C GLU A 241 1.97 13.56 6.20
N ALA A 242 1.20 12.66 6.81
CA ALA A 242 -0.05 12.17 6.22
C ALA A 242 -1.07 13.30 5.99
N LYS A 243 -1.17 14.26 6.92
CA LYS A 243 -2.00 15.46 6.75
C LYS A 243 -1.47 16.37 5.64
N LEU A 244 -0.16 16.58 5.58
CA LEU A 244 0.48 17.41 4.56
C LEU A 244 0.19 16.87 3.16
N GLU A 245 0.42 15.57 2.93
CA GLU A 245 0.17 14.93 1.65
C GLU A 245 -1.33 14.91 1.29
N LEU A 246 -2.22 14.77 2.28
CA LEU A 246 -3.65 14.96 2.06
C LEU A 246 -3.99 16.39 1.63
N LYS A 247 -3.41 17.42 2.27
CA LYS A 247 -3.62 18.82 1.89
C LYS A 247 -3.11 19.12 0.48
N LYS A 248 -1.94 18.60 0.11
CA LYS A 248 -1.40 18.69 -1.26
C LYS A 248 -2.34 18.01 -2.27
N HIS A 249 -2.82 16.80 -1.95
CA HIS A 249 -3.78 16.08 -2.79
C HIS A 249 -5.08 16.86 -3.03
N LEU A 250 -5.55 17.60 -2.03
CA LEU A 250 -6.72 18.46 -2.10
C LEU A 250 -6.46 19.81 -2.78
N GLY A 251 -5.23 20.11 -3.19
CA GLY A 251 -4.84 21.39 -3.78
C GLY A 251 -4.83 22.57 -2.81
N LEU A 252 -4.82 22.31 -1.49
CA LEU A 252 -4.80 23.34 -0.45
C LEU A 252 -3.38 23.91 -0.21
N ILE A 253 -2.35 23.15 -0.56
CA ILE A 253 -0.94 23.52 -0.45
C ILE A 253 -0.26 23.14 -1.78
N PRO A 254 0.60 24.00 -2.35
CA PRO A 254 1.36 23.66 -3.55
C PRO A 254 2.31 22.49 -3.30
N ASP A 255 2.47 21.63 -4.31
CA ASP A 255 3.46 20.55 -4.25
C ASP A 255 4.85 21.10 -4.59
N THR A 256 5.59 21.54 -3.58
CA THR A 256 6.90 22.20 -3.73
C THR A 256 8.07 21.22 -3.85
N GLU A 257 7.82 19.90 -3.78
CA GLU A 257 8.88 18.87 -3.76
C GLU A 257 9.57 18.63 -5.11
N GLY A 258 9.16 19.34 -6.19
CA GLY A 258 9.80 19.26 -7.52
C GLY A 258 10.65 20.47 -7.91
N THR A 259 10.53 21.60 -7.20
CA THR A 259 11.27 22.85 -7.47
C THR A 259 11.39 23.63 -6.16
N SER A 260 12.19 23.13 -5.22
CA SER A 260 12.46 23.84 -3.95
C SER A 260 13.51 24.94 -4.09
N PHE A 261 13.78 25.41 -5.31
CA PHE A 261 14.48 26.66 -5.52
C PHE A 261 13.41 27.68 -5.87
N ASP A 262 13.03 28.48 -4.88
CA ASP A 262 12.34 29.72 -5.13
C ASP A 262 13.41 30.81 -5.37
N PRO A 263 13.78 31.12 -6.63
CA PRO A 263 14.74 32.17 -6.93
C PRO A 263 14.32 33.54 -6.40
N THR A 264 13.04 33.73 -6.05
CA THR A 264 12.56 35.01 -5.51
C THR A 264 13.10 35.30 -4.11
N GLU A 265 13.50 34.29 -3.33
CA GLU A 265 14.20 34.50 -2.05
C GLU A 265 15.62 35.05 -2.21
N PHE A 266 16.20 34.93 -3.42
CA PHE A 266 17.56 35.40 -3.74
C PHE A 266 17.57 36.61 -4.68
N GLN A 267 16.41 37.05 -5.15
CA GLN A 267 16.25 38.31 -5.86
C GLN A 267 16.00 39.40 -4.82
N THR A 268 17.09 39.96 -4.29
CA THR A 268 17.00 41.27 -3.63
C THR A 268 16.51 42.27 -4.66
N ASP A 269 15.36 42.89 -4.40
CA ASP A 269 14.84 44.02 -5.15
C ASP A 269 15.90 45.14 -5.14
N THR A 270 16.81 45.08 -6.11
CA THR A 270 17.73 46.16 -6.42
C THR A 270 16.98 47.16 -7.29
N SER A 271 15.95 47.76 -6.70
CA SER A 271 15.36 49.01 -7.18
C SER A 271 15.47 50.06 -6.06
N THR A 272 16.70 50.25 -5.59
CA THR A 272 17.07 51.47 -4.86
C THR A 272 17.13 52.62 -5.86
N SER A 273 15.99 53.26 -6.14
CA SER A 273 15.96 54.65 -6.59
C SER A 273 15.32 55.51 -5.51
N VAL A 274 16.18 56.30 -4.87
CA VAL A 274 15.94 57.25 -3.79
C VAL A 274 14.93 58.35 -4.17
N SER A 275 14.23 58.87 -3.14
CA SER A 275 13.62 60.23 -2.97
C SER A 275 12.12 60.34 -3.35
N VAL A 276 11.20 60.95 -2.58
CA VAL A 276 11.24 61.93 -1.47
C VAL A 276 10.03 61.72 -0.55
N GLU A 277 10.21 62.04 0.74
CA GLU A 277 9.21 62.10 1.82
C GLU A 277 7.93 62.90 1.48
N LYS A 278 6.78 62.40 1.96
CA LYS A 278 5.77 63.27 2.57
C LYS A 278 4.89 62.52 3.58
N ASP A 279 4.90 63.10 4.78
CA ASP A 279 4.18 62.77 6.01
C ASP A 279 2.64 62.63 5.91
N VAL A 280 2.11 61.96 6.95
CA VAL A 280 0.83 62.16 7.68
C VAL A 280 -0.14 60.92 7.68
N PRO A 281 -0.79 60.61 8.85
CA PRO A 281 -1.02 59.24 9.35
C PRO A 281 -2.51 58.83 9.52
N SER A 282 -2.73 57.77 10.32
CA SER A 282 -3.98 57.19 10.89
C SER A 282 -4.49 55.95 10.12
N GLU A 283 -5.05 54.88 10.70
CA GLU A 283 -5.48 54.56 12.07
C GLU A 283 -5.70 53.03 12.20
N LYS A 284 -5.68 52.54 13.44
CA LYS A 284 -5.98 51.15 13.88
C LYS A 284 -7.40 50.70 13.52
N THR A 285 -7.61 49.40 13.30
CA THR A 285 -8.68 48.65 14.00
C THR A 285 -8.42 47.13 14.01
N GLU A 286 -8.66 46.52 15.17
CA GLU A 286 -8.53 45.10 15.52
C GLU A 286 -9.85 44.34 15.31
N ALA A 287 -9.75 43.05 14.92
CA ALA A 287 -10.51 41.85 15.36
C ALA A 287 -12.07 41.81 15.21
N PRO A 288 -12.78 40.66 15.37
CA PRO A 288 -12.33 39.35 15.88
C PRO A 288 -12.83 38.08 15.16
N VAL A 289 -12.25 36.99 15.66
CA VAL A 289 -12.50 35.56 15.53
C VAL A 289 -13.93 35.16 15.94
N SER A 290 -14.53 34.17 15.26
CA SER A 290 -15.60 33.34 15.83
C SER A 290 -15.32 31.85 15.64
N GLU A 291 -14.97 31.19 16.73
CA GLU A 291 -15.04 29.74 16.90
C GLU A 291 -16.50 29.28 16.98
N SER A 292 -16.80 28.11 16.41
CA SER A 292 -17.95 27.32 16.83
C SER A 292 -17.63 25.84 16.71
N LYS A 293 -17.41 25.26 17.88
CA LYS A 293 -17.35 23.85 18.24
C LYS A 293 -18.79 23.37 18.45
N VAL A 294 -19.14 22.13 18.09
CA VAL A 294 -20.00 21.20 18.87
C VAL A 294 -20.24 19.87 18.11
N GLU A 295 -19.73 18.83 18.74
CA GLU A 295 -20.27 17.48 19.02
C GLU A 295 -20.71 16.53 17.90
N SER A 296 -19.91 15.47 17.79
CA SER A 296 -20.22 14.21 17.11
C SER A 296 -21.13 13.32 17.96
N SER A 297 -22.22 12.83 17.36
CA SER A 297 -22.87 11.58 17.78
C SER A 297 -22.30 10.41 16.96
N THR A 298 -21.81 9.41 17.67
CA THR A 298 -21.31 8.13 17.19
C THR A 298 -22.46 7.14 17.03
N ALA A 299 -22.77 6.79 15.78
CA ALA A 299 -23.33 5.51 15.39
C ALA A 299 -23.04 5.34 13.90
N VAL A 300 -22.11 4.45 13.52
CA VAL A 300 -22.07 3.94 12.15
C VAL A 300 -21.70 2.46 12.22
N GLU A 301 -22.69 1.69 11.77
CA GLU A 301 -22.70 0.28 11.47
C GLU A 301 -21.55 -0.12 10.54
N GLU A 302 -21.16 -1.40 10.63
CA GLU A 302 -20.24 -2.03 9.70
C GLU A 302 -20.82 -1.97 8.28
N LEU A 303 -20.23 -1.13 7.42
CA LEU A 303 -20.51 -1.09 5.99
C LEU A 303 -19.94 -2.36 5.34
N GLU A 304 -20.84 -3.32 5.11
CA GLU A 304 -20.63 -4.49 4.26
C GLU A 304 -20.44 -4.08 2.79
N ASP A 305 -19.72 -4.93 2.07
CA ASP A 305 -19.16 -4.69 0.73
C ASP A 305 -20.23 -4.23 -0.31
N ASP A 306 -19.87 -3.24 -1.15
CA ASP A 306 -20.69 -2.53 -2.15
C ASP A 306 -21.48 -3.43 -3.14
N ASP A 307 -21.20 -4.74 -3.20
CA ASP A 307 -21.88 -5.68 -4.08
C ASP A 307 -23.30 -6.05 -3.59
N ASP A 308 -23.56 -6.05 -2.27
CA ASP A 308 -24.87 -6.39 -1.72
C ASP A 308 -25.90 -5.24 -1.81
N PHE A 309 -25.42 -3.99 -1.80
CA PHE A 309 -26.28 -2.83 -2.02
C PHE A 309 -26.83 -2.79 -3.46
N ILE A 310 -25.99 -3.15 -4.44
CA ILE A 310 -26.39 -3.23 -5.86
C ILE A 310 -27.37 -4.40 -6.08
N ASN A 311 -27.21 -5.51 -5.36
CA ASN A 311 -28.13 -6.65 -5.44
C ASN A 311 -29.51 -6.31 -4.84
N LYS A 312 -29.56 -5.61 -3.69
CA LYS A 312 -30.84 -5.12 -3.11
C LYS A 312 -31.60 -4.16 -4.03
N LEU A 313 -30.90 -3.34 -4.82
CA LEU A 313 -31.53 -2.44 -5.80
C LEU A 313 -32.15 -3.19 -6.99
N ARG A 314 -31.67 -4.39 -7.31
CA ARG A 314 -32.25 -5.24 -8.37
C ARG A 314 -33.49 -6.01 -7.93
N GLU A 315 -33.72 -6.14 -6.63
CA GLU A 315 -34.91 -6.81 -6.08
C GLU A 315 -36.09 -5.84 -5.86
N ILE A 316 -35.84 -4.53 -5.94
CA ILE A 316 -36.86 -3.47 -5.73
C ILE A 316 -37.40 -2.90 -7.05
N GLY A 317 -36.88 -3.35 -8.21
CA GLY A 317 -37.37 -2.98 -9.55
C GLY A 317 -37.90 -4.18 -10.33
#